data_AF-A0A0F5LUW6-F1
#
_entry.id   AF-A0A0F5LUW6-F1
#
_cell.length_a   1.000
_cell.length_b   1.000
_cell.length_c   1.000
_cell.angle_alpha   90.00
_cell.angle_beta   90.00
_cell.angle_gamma   90.00
#
_symmetry.space_group_name_H-M   'P 1'
#
loop_
_entity.id
_entity.type
_entity.pdbx_description
1 polymer ?
#
loop_
_entity_poly.entity_id
_entity_poly.type
_entity_poly.pdbx_seq_one_letter_code
_entity_poly.pdbx_strand_id
1 'polypeptide(L)' 'MSVVWGVHCVQTEDAVSLEDMVDRACVIAYQEGFARPGDRIAITAGIPLGTPGATNMLRIARLGGDIDPAQFPL' A
#
# COMPACT_ATOMS: atom_id res chain seq x y z
N MET A 1 8.29 -10.99 -8.83
CA MET A 1 7.29 -11.99 -9.24
C MET A 1 6.86 -11.66 -10.66
N SER A 2 7.18 -12.49 -11.66
CA SER A 2 6.98 -12.11 -13.09
C SER A 2 6.12 -13.10 -13.90
N VAL A 3 5.45 -14.03 -13.23
CA VAL A 3 4.62 -15.07 -13.88
C VAL A 3 3.14 -14.97 -13.47
N VAL A 4 2.78 -13.92 -12.72
CA VAL A 4 1.40 -13.70 -12.25
C VAL A 4 0.76 -12.61 -13.10
N TRP A 5 -0.44 -12.88 -13.61
CA TRP A 5 -1.17 -11.94 -14.45
C TRP A 5 -1.68 -10.75 -13.65
N GLY A 6 -1.53 -9.54 -14.20
CA GLY A 6 -2.10 -8.31 -13.63
C GLY A 6 -1.39 -7.78 -12.38
N VAL A 7 -0.16 -8.22 -12.09
CA VAL A 7 0.60 -7.77 -10.91
C VAL A 7 1.70 -6.79 -11.32
N HIS A 8 1.69 -5.60 -10.72
CA HIS A 8 2.82 -4.67 -10.73
C HIS A 8 3.59 -4.83 -9.42
N CYS A 9 4.82 -5.33 -9.49
CA CYS A 9 5.64 -5.57 -8.29
C CYS A 9 6.54 -4.37 -8.02
N VAL A 10 6.45 -3.82 -6.82
CA VAL A 10 7.38 -2.80 -6.31
C VAL A 10 8.13 -3.40 -5.12
N GLN A 11 9.44 -3.21 -5.08
CA GLN A 11 10.25 -3.62 -3.93
C GLN A 11 10.29 -2.47 -2.93
N THR A 12 9.95 -2.76 -1.68
CA THR A 12 9.99 -1.81 -0.58
C THR A 12 10.79 -2.41 0.56
N GLU A 13 11.20 -1.57 1.50
CA GLU A 13 11.64 -2.05 2.81
C GLU A 13 10.45 -2.71 3.55
N ASP A 14 10.76 -3.56 4.52
CA ASP A 14 9.74 -4.19 5.36
C ASP A 14 8.98 -3.12 6.15
N ALA A 15 7.65 -3.23 6.17
CA ALA A 15 6.82 -2.35 6.96
C ALA A 15 6.95 -2.71 8.45
N VAL A 16 7.09 -1.70 9.30
CA VAL A 16 7.30 -1.90 10.75
C VAL A 16 5.97 -2.00 11.49
N SER A 17 4.90 -1.41 10.93
CA SER A 17 3.56 -1.43 11.48
C SER A 17 2.50 -1.50 10.37
N LEU A 18 1.25 -1.74 10.77
CA LEU A 18 0.13 -1.72 9.84
C LEU A 18 -0.07 -0.34 9.19
N GLU A 19 0.10 0.72 9.96
CA GLU A 19 -0.06 2.10 9.48
C GLU A 19 1.03 2.44 8.46
N ASP A 20 2.29 2.15 8.79
CA ASP A 20 3.42 2.33 7.88
C ASP A 20 3.24 1.54 6.56
N MET A 21 2.69 0.33 6.62
CA MET A 21 2.36 -0.44 5.42
C MET A 21 1.30 0.26 4.54
N VAL A 22 0.28 0.85 5.17
CA VAL A 22 -0.80 1.54 4.44
C VAL A 22 -0.30 2.84 3.83
N ASP A 23 0.52 3.59 4.56
CA ASP A 23 1.10 4.85 4.08
C ASP A 23 2.02 4.59 2.87
N ARG A 24 2.91 3.59 2.97
CA ARG A 24 3.76 3.17 1.85
C ARG A 24 2.95 2.72 0.64
N ALA A 25 1.91 1.91 0.83
CA ALA A 25 1.05 1.46 -0.27
C ALA A 25 0.38 2.63 -1.00
N CYS A 26 -0.08 3.65 -0.27
CA CYS A 26 -0.65 4.86 -0.86
C CYS A 26 0.39 5.65 -1.65
N VAL A 27 1.59 5.86 -1.09
CA VAL A 27 2.69 6.57 -1.76
C VAL A 27 3.09 5.87 -3.06
N ILE A 28 3.24 4.55 -3.03
CA ILE A 28 3.62 3.77 -4.22
C ILE A 28 2.50 3.81 -5.27
N ALA A 29 1.24 3.64 -4.87
CA ALA A 29 0.12 3.72 -5.79
C ALA A 29 0.04 5.08 -6.52
N TYR A 30 0.44 6.15 -5.83
CA TYR A 30 0.55 7.47 -6.45
C TYR A 30 1.76 7.60 -7.38
N GLN A 31 2.95 7.25 -6.89
CA GLN A 31 4.20 7.40 -7.65
C GLN A 31 4.18 6.60 -8.95
N GLU A 32 3.57 5.42 -8.93
CA GLU A 32 3.41 4.56 -10.11
C GLU A 32 2.22 4.98 -11.00
N GLY A 33 1.47 6.02 -10.61
CA GLY A 33 0.36 6.57 -11.39
C GLY A 33 -0.91 5.71 -11.40
N PHE A 34 -1.03 4.73 -10.49
CA PHE A 34 -2.22 3.87 -10.37
C PHE A 34 -3.38 4.53 -9.61
N ALA A 35 -3.11 5.52 -8.77
CA ALA A 35 -4.12 6.23 -7.98
C ALA A 35 -3.82 7.72 -7.88
N ARG A 36 -4.87 8.54 -7.78
CA ARG A 36 -4.79 9.99 -7.60
C ARG A 36 -5.30 10.40 -6.21
N PRO A 37 -4.97 11.61 -5.71
CA PRO A 37 -5.61 12.16 -4.53
C PRO A 37 -7.14 12.09 -4.63
N GLY A 38 -7.79 11.55 -3.60
CA GLY A 38 -9.23 11.31 -3.55
C GLY A 38 -9.67 9.90 -3.95
N ASP A 39 -8.81 9.13 -4.63
CA ASP A 39 -9.10 7.74 -4.99
C ASP A 39 -9.03 6.80 -3.78
N ARG A 40 -9.71 5.65 -3.90
CA ARG A 40 -9.71 4.59 -2.91
C ARG A 40 -8.87 3.43 -3.40
N ILE A 41 -8.00 2.92 -2.54
CA ILE A 41 -7.24 1.70 -2.80
C ILE A 41 -7.60 0.62 -1.77
N ALA A 42 -7.62 -0.62 -2.23
CA ALA A 42 -7.76 -1.79 -1.38
C ALA A 42 -6.38 -2.37 -1.07
N ILE A 43 -6.08 -2.56 0.20
CA ILE A 43 -4.79 -3.02 0.70
C ILE A 43 -5.02 -4.33 1.41
N THR A 44 -4.25 -5.36 1.06
CA THR A 44 -4.36 -6.68 1.68
C THR A 44 -2.99 -7.18 2.11
N ALA A 45 -2.91 -7.76 3.31
CA ALA A 45 -1.69 -8.36 3.83
C ALA A 45 -2.01 -9.42 4.90
N GLY A 46 -0.96 -10.10 5.40
CA GLY A 46 -1.03 -11.00 6.54
C GLY A 46 -0.51 -10.32 7.81
N ILE A 47 -1.27 -10.40 8.89
CA ILE A 47 -0.88 -9.92 10.22
C ILE A 47 -0.76 -11.12 11.17
N PRO A 48 0.32 -11.25 11.96
CA PRO A 48 1.43 -10.30 12.13
C PRO A 48 2.39 -10.22 10.93
N LEU A 49 2.95 -9.03 10.70
CA LEU A 49 3.93 -8.77 9.64
C LEU A 49 5.20 -9.63 9.87
N GLY A 50 5.85 -10.04 8.79
CA GLY A 50 7.12 -10.80 8.85
C GLY A 50 7.00 -12.29 9.21
N THR A 51 5.79 -12.79 9.49
CA THR A 51 5.57 -14.22 9.75
C THR A 51 4.89 -14.88 8.54
N PRO A 52 5.47 -15.93 7.92
CA PRO A 52 4.82 -16.68 6.83
C PRO A 52 3.47 -17.22 7.30
N GLY A 53 2.39 -16.87 6.59
CA GLY A 53 1.03 -17.20 7.00
C GLY A 53 0.00 -16.80 5.95
N ALA A 54 -1.28 -16.78 6.34
CA ALA A 54 -2.39 -16.43 5.44
C ALA A 54 -2.55 -14.90 5.29
N THR A 55 -3.00 -14.46 4.13
CA THR A 55 -3.51 -13.11 3.89
C THR A 55 -4.84 -12.96 4.63
N ASN A 56 -4.81 -12.39 5.84
CA ASN A 56 -5.95 -12.37 6.77
C ASN A 56 -6.53 -10.96 6.97
N MET A 57 -6.11 -9.99 6.16
CA MET A 57 -6.53 -8.61 6.30
C MET A 57 -6.81 -7.97 4.94
N LEU A 58 -7.90 -7.19 4.90
CA LEU A 58 -8.26 -6.29 3.82
C LEU A 58 -8.65 -4.94 4.43
N ARG A 59 -8.03 -3.84 3.99
CA ARG A 59 -8.31 -2.48 4.43
C ARG A 59 -8.50 -1.58 3.22
N ILE A 60 -9.49 -0.69 3.27
CA ILE A 60 -9.69 0.34 2.24
C ILE A 60 -9.11 1.65 2.76
N ALA A 61 -8.19 2.23 1.98
CA ALA A 61 -7.59 3.53 2.28
C ALA A 61 -7.98 4.56 1.21
N ARG A 62 -7.96 5.84 1.58
CA ARG A 62 -8.16 6.97 0.66
C ARG A 62 -6.87 7.75 0.52
N LEU A 63 -6.44 7.99 -0.71
CA LEU A 63 -5.29 8.86 -0.97
C LEU A 63 -5.64 10.31 -0.62
N GLY A 64 -4.83 10.94 0.23
CA GLY A 64 -4.95 12.36 0.61
C GLY A 64 -6.02 12.72 1.66
N GLY A 65 -6.76 11.74 2.20
CA GLY A 65 -7.77 11.99 3.24
C GLY A 65 -7.35 11.62 4.66
N ASP A 66 -6.52 10.57 4.80
CA ASP A 66 -6.09 9.99 6.09
C ASP A 66 -4.55 10.09 6.28
N ILE A 67 -3.85 10.58 5.26
CA ILE A 67 -2.40 10.52 5.11
C ILE A 67 -1.85 11.95 5.12
N ASP A 68 -0.75 12.19 5.83
CA ASP A 68 -0.15 13.51 5.97
C ASP A 68 0.11 14.13 4.58
N PRO A 69 -0.47 15.31 4.27
CA PRO A 69 -0.24 16.00 3.00
C PRO A 69 1.24 16.35 2.76
N ALA A 70 2.10 16.34 3.78
CA ALA A 70 3.54 16.49 3.61
C ALA A 70 4.20 15.35 2.81
N GLN A 71 3.54 14.20 2.69
CA GLN A 71 4.07 13.03 1.98
C GLN A 71 3.80 13.05 0.47
N PHE A 72 3.04 14.04 -0.01
CA PHE A 72 2.70 14.25 -1.41
C PHE A 72 3.24 15.62 -1.86
N PRO A 73 4.46 15.69 -2.42
CA PRO A 73 4.89 16.91 -3.07
C PRO A 73 4.03 17.11 -4.33
N LEU A 74 3.41 18.29 -4.43
CA LEU A 74 2.70 18.76 -5.63
C LEU A 74 3.64 18.83 -6.85
#